data_AF-A0A0U3A5K5-F1
#
_entry.id   AF-A0A0U3A5K5-F1
#
_cell.length_a   1.000
_cell.length_b   1.000
_cell.length_c   1.000
_cell.angle_alpha   90.00
_cell.angle_beta   90.00
_cell.angle_gamma   90.00
#
_symmetry.space_group_name_H-M   'P 1'
#
loop_
_entity.id
_entity.type
_entity.pdbx_description
1 polymer ?
#
loop_
_entity_poly.entity_id
_entity_poly.type
_entity_poly.pdbx_seq_one_letter_code
_entity_poly.pdbx_strand_id
1 'polypeptide(L)'
;HFGHIELARPVFHPGFIVKVKKILESICVNCGKLKADISDPNFADKIRHVRDLKTRMAIVWNHCKSKMVCEADEQRDEGDVDGDEPKKGHGGCGHLQPQIRKEGLKLFLQYKKPKDEDEDIKAVHQDKRLFTPSEVYTTLMKISDSDLHLLGLSDEYARPEWMILTVLPVPPPPVRPSIAVDGGTMRSEDDLTYKLGEVIKASTNVRKSEQEGSPAHIVTEYEQLLQFHVATYMDN
;
A
#
# COMPACT_ATOMS: atom_id res chain seq x y z
N HIS A 1 -4.54 12.12 27.86
CA HIS A 1 -3.53 11.33 27.12
C HIS A 1 -4.15 10.78 25.84
N PHE A 2 -3.34 10.50 24.83
CA PHE A 2 -3.81 9.77 23.65
C PHE A 2 -4.19 8.34 24.03
N GLY A 3 -5.25 7.84 23.41
CA GLY A 3 -5.60 6.42 23.41
C GLY A 3 -5.25 5.79 22.07
N HIS A 4 -5.60 4.52 21.90
CA HIS A 4 -5.49 3.82 20.62
C HIS A 4 -6.64 2.83 20.44
N ILE A 5 -6.97 2.54 19.19
CA ILE A 5 -7.88 1.46 18.80
C ILE A 5 -7.11 0.50 17.90
N GLU A 6 -7.05 -0.77 18.30
CA GLU A 6 -6.57 -1.84 17.42
C GLU A 6 -7.66 -2.20 16.42
N LEU A 7 -7.38 -1.98 15.14
CA LEU A 7 -8.33 -2.32 14.08
C LEU A 7 -8.36 -3.83 13.87
N ALA A 8 -9.53 -4.36 13.54
CA ALA A 8 -9.71 -5.78 13.22
C ALA A 8 -8.88 -6.21 12.01
N ARG A 9 -8.77 -5.30 11.03
CA ARG A 9 -8.03 -5.47 9.79
C ARG A 9 -7.30 -4.18 9.45
N PRO A 10 -6.15 -4.27 8.75
CA PRO A 10 -5.48 -3.10 8.20
C PRO A 10 -6.42 -2.31 7.28
N VAL A 11 -6.33 -0.97 7.30
CA VAL A 11 -7.08 -0.08 6.41
C VAL A 11 -6.16 0.96 5.77
N PHE A 12 -6.46 1.40 4.55
CA PHE A 12 -5.74 2.50 3.92
C PHE A 12 -6.01 3.82 4.67
N HIS A 13 -4.95 4.57 4.95
CA HIS A 13 -5.10 5.97 5.32
C HIS A 13 -5.52 6.79 4.07
N PRO A 14 -6.62 7.56 4.12
CA PRO A 14 -7.15 8.26 2.94
C PRO A 14 -6.14 9.24 2.32
N GLY A 15 -5.39 9.98 3.16
CA GLY A 15 -4.36 10.91 2.71
C GLY A 15 -3.14 10.28 2.03
N PHE A 16 -2.90 8.96 2.18
CA PHE A 16 -1.68 8.31 1.68
C PHE A 16 -1.90 7.32 0.55
N ILE A 17 -3.14 6.96 0.20
CA ILE A 17 -3.40 5.91 -0.80
C ILE A 17 -2.73 6.17 -2.16
N VAL A 18 -2.62 7.43 -2.58
CA VAL A 18 -1.91 7.81 -3.82
C VAL A 18 -0.41 7.60 -3.69
N LYS A 19 0.18 7.91 -2.52
CA LYS A 19 1.60 7.69 -2.24
C LYS A 19 1.90 6.19 -2.16
N VAL A 20 1.06 5.42 -1.46
CA VAL A 20 1.12 3.95 -1.38
C VAL A 20 1.10 3.34 -2.79
N LYS A 21 0.16 3.75 -3.64
CA LYS A 21 0.11 3.30 -5.04
C LYS A 21 1.43 3.54 -5.77
N LYS A 22 2.01 4.75 -5.66
CA LYS A 22 3.29 5.07 -6.32
C LYS A 22 4.46 4.23 -5.78
N ILE A 23 4.47 3.94 -4.48
CA ILE A 23 5.48 3.07 -3.86
C ILE A 23 5.35 1.65 -4.43
N LEU A 24 4.13 1.10 -4.44
CA LEU A 24 3.85 -0.23 -5.00
C LEU A 24 4.18 -0.33 -6.50
N GLU A 25 4.00 0.74 -7.26
CA GLU A 25 4.42 0.81 -8.67
C GLU A 25 5.94 0.90 -8.84
N SER A 26 6.68 1.21 -7.78
CA SER A 26 8.14 1.32 -7.79
C SER A 26 8.85 0.02 -7.41
N ILE A 27 8.21 -0.80 -6.59
CA ILE A 27 8.74 -2.07 -6.08
C ILE A 27 8.13 -3.29 -6.79
N CYS A 28 8.71 -4.46 -6.55
CA CYS A 28 8.14 -5.73 -6.92
C CYS A 28 7.01 -6.12 -5.97
N VAL A 29 5.80 -6.35 -6.48
CA VAL A 29 4.65 -6.74 -5.63
C VAL A 29 4.82 -8.10 -4.93
N ASN A 30 5.76 -8.93 -5.40
CA ASN A 30 6.05 -10.25 -4.84
C ASN A 30 7.17 -10.21 -3.78
N CYS A 31 8.38 -9.75 -4.15
CA CYS A 31 9.55 -9.78 -3.26
C CYS A 31 9.83 -8.46 -2.52
N GLY A 32 9.15 -7.35 -2.85
CA GLY A 32 9.35 -6.06 -2.18
C GLY A 32 10.56 -5.24 -2.67
N LYS A 33 11.42 -5.82 -3.52
CA LYS A 33 12.61 -5.15 -4.04
C LYS A 33 12.27 -4.00 -4.98
N LEU A 34 13.03 -2.91 -4.91
CA LEU A 34 12.91 -1.78 -5.85
C LEU A 34 13.26 -2.25 -7.26
N LYS A 35 12.40 -1.94 -8.25
CA LYS A 35 12.57 -2.41 -9.64
C LYS A 35 13.71 -1.71 -10.39
N ALA A 36 14.48 -0.86 -9.72
CA ALA A 36 15.62 -0.17 -10.26
C ALA A 36 16.66 0.01 -9.16
N ASP A 37 17.92 -0.08 -9.53
CA ASP A 37 19.05 0.10 -8.62
C ASP A 37 20.16 0.90 -9.32
N ILE A 38 21.23 1.18 -8.58
CA ILE A 38 22.37 1.96 -9.06
C ILE A 38 23.22 1.22 -10.12
N SER A 39 22.89 -0.03 -10.45
CA SER A 39 23.57 -0.75 -11.54
C SER A 39 23.16 -0.21 -12.91
N ASP A 40 21.95 0.34 -13.05
CA ASP A 40 21.47 1.07 -14.23
C ASP A 40 22.03 2.50 -14.22
N PRO A 41 22.97 2.86 -15.12
CA PRO A 41 23.56 4.20 -15.14
C PRO A 41 22.51 5.30 -15.37
N ASN A 42 21.47 5.02 -16.16
CA ASN A 42 20.39 5.98 -16.42
C ASN A 42 19.56 6.26 -15.16
N PHE A 43 19.44 5.26 -14.27
CA PHE A 43 18.80 5.46 -12.97
C PHE A 43 19.73 6.20 -12.00
N ALA A 44 20.98 5.74 -11.90
CA ALA A 44 21.99 6.32 -11.01
C ALA A 44 22.16 7.83 -11.25
N ASP A 45 22.31 8.25 -12.50
CA ASP A 45 22.48 9.66 -12.88
C ASP A 45 21.26 10.51 -12.52
N LYS A 46 20.04 9.97 -12.65
CA LYS A 46 18.79 10.67 -12.29
C LYS A 46 18.67 10.96 -10.80
N ILE A 47 19.23 10.10 -9.93
CA ILE A 47 19.07 10.26 -8.47
C ILE A 47 20.32 10.80 -7.77
N ARG A 48 21.50 10.76 -8.41
CA ARG A 48 22.81 11.06 -7.83
C ARG A 48 22.86 12.39 -7.07
N HIS A 49 22.29 13.44 -7.65
CA HIS A 49 22.34 14.80 -7.09
C HIS A 49 21.01 15.28 -6.48
N VAL A 50 20.02 14.39 -6.38
CA VAL A 50 18.69 14.75 -5.85
C VAL A 50 18.68 14.61 -4.33
N ARG A 51 18.84 15.73 -3.63
CA ARG A 51 18.84 15.78 -2.15
C ARG A 51 17.44 15.76 -1.55
N ASP A 52 16.48 16.41 -2.21
CA ASP A 52 15.10 16.45 -1.73
C ASP A 52 14.42 15.08 -1.91
N LEU A 53 14.00 14.47 -0.80
CA LEU A 53 13.43 13.13 -0.76
C LEU A 53 12.11 13.03 -1.55
N LYS A 54 11.28 14.07 -1.50
CA LYS A 54 10.00 14.11 -2.21
C LYS A 54 10.21 14.09 -3.72
N THR A 55 11.14 14.91 -4.21
CA THR A 55 11.54 14.97 -5.62
C THR A 55 12.20 13.67 -6.07
N ARG A 56 13.10 13.11 -5.24
CA ARG A 56 13.74 11.81 -5.50
C ARG A 56 12.70 10.72 -5.71
N MET A 57 11.72 10.61 -4.81
CA MET A 57 10.65 9.60 -4.92
C MET A 57 9.81 9.76 -6.19
N ALA A 58 9.55 11.00 -6.64
CA ALA A 58 8.85 11.24 -7.90
C ALA A 58 9.67 10.76 -9.11
N ILE A 59 10.98 11.00 -9.11
CA ILE A 59 11.91 10.55 -10.17
C ILE A 59 12.00 9.02 -10.20
N VAL A 60 12.19 8.39 -9.03
CA VAL A 60 12.26 6.93 -8.91
C VAL A 60 10.98 6.28 -9.38
N TRP A 61 9.81 6.77 -8.93
CA TRP A 61 8.52 6.27 -9.38
C TRP A 61 8.35 6.39 -10.90
N ASN A 62 8.73 7.53 -11.48
CA ASN A 62 8.64 7.72 -12.93
C ASN A 62 9.54 6.75 -13.72
N HIS A 63 10.69 6.36 -13.16
CA HIS A 63 11.58 5.35 -13.76
C HIS A 63 11.02 3.93 -13.61
N CYS A 64 10.46 3.59 -12.45
CA CYS A 64 10.03 2.23 -12.15
C CYS A 64 8.61 1.89 -12.63
N LYS A 65 7.71 2.86 -12.80
CA LYS A 65 6.29 2.60 -13.12
C LYS A 65 6.06 1.88 -14.45
N SER A 66 6.99 1.99 -15.40
CA SER A 66 6.93 1.31 -16.70
C SER A 66 7.59 -0.06 -16.70
N LYS A 67 8.35 -0.41 -15.66
CA LYS A 67 8.98 -1.72 -15.53
C LYS A 67 7.93 -2.76 -15.11
N MET A 68 7.63 -3.67 -16.05
CA MET A 68 6.59 -4.70 -15.90
C MET A 68 7.15 -6.09 -15.54
N VAL A 69 8.45 -6.18 -15.24
CA VAL A 69 9.14 -7.41 -14.83
C VAL A 69 10.12 -7.08 -13.72
N CYS A 70 10.23 -7.94 -12.71
CA CYS A 70 11.27 -7.86 -11.68
C CYS A 70 12.53 -8.59 -12.17
N GLU A 71 13.35 -7.93 -13.00
CA GLU A 71 14.58 -8.46 -13.60
C GLU A 71 15.49 -9.17 -12.57
N ALA A 72 15.60 -10.48 -12.69
CA ALA A 72 16.59 -11.29 -11.98
C ALA A 72 17.95 -11.19 -12.67
N ASP A 73 19.02 -11.52 -11.96
CA ASP A 73 20.35 -11.59 -12.55
C ASP A 73 20.45 -12.82 -13.46
N GLU A 74 20.97 -12.66 -14.68
CA GLU A 74 21.24 -13.79 -15.56
C GLU A 74 22.36 -14.66 -14.95
N GLN A 75 22.12 -15.98 -14.87
CA GLN A 75 23.16 -16.94 -14.53
C GLN A 75 24.04 -17.15 -15.76
N ARG A 76 25.37 -17.11 -15.58
CA ARG A 76 26.30 -17.51 -16.65
C ARG A 76 26.09 -18.99 -16.95
N ASP A 77 25.76 -19.31 -18.20
CA ASP A 77 25.74 -20.69 -18.66
C ASP A 77 27.19 -21.17 -18.91
N GLU A 78 27.47 -22.47 -18.70
CA GLU A 78 28.81 -23.07 -18.89
C GLU A 78 29.37 -22.96 -20.34
N GLY A 79 28.60 -22.38 -21.27
CA GLY A 79 28.98 -22.14 -22.66
C GLY A 79 29.22 -20.66 -23.03
N ASP A 80 29.12 -19.72 -22.08
CA ASP A 80 29.38 -18.30 -22.37
C ASP A 80 30.87 -18.08 -22.65
N VAL A 81 31.16 -17.52 -23.82
CA VAL A 81 32.52 -17.17 -24.25
C VAL A 81 33.06 -16.07 -23.32
N ASP A 82 34.30 -16.24 -22.82
CA ASP A 82 35.04 -15.23 -22.06
C ASP A 82 35.05 -13.88 -22.82
N GLY A 83 34.08 -13.00 -22.50
CA GLY A 83 33.95 -11.70 -23.17
C GLY A 83 32.58 -11.02 -23.05
N ASP A 84 31.49 -11.77 -22.90
CA ASP A 84 30.16 -11.17 -22.66
C ASP A 84 29.92 -11.05 -21.14
N GLU A 85 29.77 -9.82 -20.63
CA GLU A 85 29.32 -9.64 -19.25
C GLU A 85 27.83 -10.00 -19.18
N PRO A 86 27.42 -10.95 -18.30
CA PRO A 86 26.02 -11.33 -18.18
C PRO A 86 25.18 -10.10 -17.84
N LYS A 87 23.96 -9.98 -18.40
CA LYS A 87 23.12 -8.83 -18.08
C LYS A 87 22.80 -8.85 -16.59
N LYS A 88 23.36 -7.87 -15.88
CA LYS A 88 23.04 -7.65 -14.48
C LYS A 88 21.63 -7.09 -14.42
N GLY A 89 20.73 -7.83 -13.78
CA GLY A 89 19.44 -7.31 -13.37
C GLY A 89 19.62 -6.41 -12.15
N HIS A 90 18.51 -6.08 -11.50
CA HIS A 90 18.57 -5.44 -10.18
C HIS A 90 18.58 -6.49 -9.06
N GLY A 91 18.94 -7.75 -9.32
CA GLY A 91 18.80 -8.88 -8.41
C GLY A 91 17.36 -9.18 -7.99
N GLY A 92 16.42 -9.06 -8.92
CA GLY A 92 15.00 -9.34 -8.74
C GLY A 92 14.63 -10.84 -8.75
N CYS A 93 13.33 -11.16 -8.78
CA CYS A 93 12.80 -12.52 -8.69
C CYS A 93 12.14 -13.05 -9.98
N GLY A 94 12.20 -12.30 -11.08
CA GLY A 94 11.56 -12.63 -12.36
C GLY A 94 10.05 -12.36 -12.43
N HIS A 95 9.40 -12.02 -11.30
CA HIS A 95 7.94 -11.88 -11.24
C HIS A 95 7.41 -10.78 -12.18
N LEU A 96 6.38 -11.10 -12.97
CA LEU A 96 5.66 -10.12 -13.80
C LEU A 96 4.94 -9.11 -12.91
N GLN A 97 5.03 -7.83 -13.25
CA GLN A 97 4.47 -6.76 -12.44
C GLN A 97 3.12 -6.31 -13.01
N PRO A 98 2.09 -6.19 -12.17
CA PRO A 98 0.77 -5.72 -12.59
C PRO A 98 0.76 -4.20 -12.79
N GLN A 99 -0.21 -3.74 -13.57
CA GLN A 99 -0.66 -2.36 -13.50
C GLN A 99 -1.53 -2.18 -12.25
N ILE A 100 -1.19 -1.20 -11.41
CA ILE A 100 -1.97 -0.91 -10.21
C ILE A 100 -3.01 0.17 -10.53
N ARG A 101 -4.28 -0.15 -10.33
CA ARG A 101 -5.41 0.77 -10.55
C ARG A 101 -6.00 1.19 -9.20
N LYS A 102 -6.33 2.48 -9.05
CA LYS A 102 -7.02 3.02 -7.88
C LYS A 102 -8.46 3.33 -8.24
N GLU A 103 -9.40 2.87 -7.43
CA GLU A 103 -10.81 3.25 -7.52
C GLU A 103 -11.33 3.55 -6.12
N GLY A 104 -11.69 4.81 -5.87
CA GLY A 104 -11.98 5.27 -4.51
C GLY A 104 -10.81 5.00 -3.56
N LEU A 105 -11.09 4.24 -2.49
CA LEU A 105 -10.13 3.76 -1.49
C LEU A 105 -9.67 2.31 -1.70
N LYS A 106 -9.85 1.77 -2.92
CA LYS A 106 -9.41 0.41 -3.29
C LYS A 106 -8.27 0.47 -4.29
N LEU A 107 -7.34 -0.48 -4.17
CA LEU A 107 -6.30 -0.73 -5.14
C LEU A 107 -6.54 -2.08 -5.82
N PHE A 108 -6.26 -2.17 -7.10
CA PHE A 108 -6.43 -3.39 -7.88
C PHE A 108 -5.17 -3.69 -8.68
N LEU A 109 -4.83 -4.97 -8.75
CA LEU A 109 -3.79 -5.50 -9.61
C LEU A 109 -4.41 -5.93 -10.94
N GLN A 110 -3.79 -5.51 -12.03
CA GLN A 110 -4.20 -5.87 -13.38
C GLN A 110 -2.99 -6.35 -14.19
N TYR A 111 -2.96 -7.63 -14.52
CA TYR A 111 -1.91 -8.21 -15.36
C TYR A 111 -2.28 -8.06 -16.84
N LYS A 112 -1.32 -7.70 -17.69
CA LYS A 112 -1.51 -7.73 -19.14
C LYS A 112 -1.37 -9.18 -19.61
N LYS A 113 -2.33 -9.66 -20.40
CA LYS A 113 -2.17 -10.94 -21.09
C LYS A 113 -1.08 -10.82 -22.17
N PRO A 114 -0.24 -11.86 -22.35
CA PRO A 114 0.63 -11.94 -23.52
C PRO A 114 -0.22 -12.00 -24.81
N LYS A 115 0.35 -11.51 -25.91
CA LYS A 115 -0.38 -11.16 -27.14
C LYS A 115 -0.79 -12.37 -28.01
N ASP A 116 -0.53 -13.59 -27.55
CA ASP A 116 -0.63 -14.85 -28.34
C ASP A 116 -1.77 -15.80 -27.90
N GLU A 117 -2.64 -15.40 -26.96
CA GLU A 117 -3.83 -16.21 -26.62
C GLU A 117 -5.08 -15.70 -27.37
N ASP A 118 -5.63 -16.57 -28.22
CA ASP A 118 -6.71 -16.41 -29.20
C ASP A 118 -7.84 -15.40 -28.88
N GLU A 119 -8.28 -14.73 -29.95
CA GLU A 119 -9.30 -13.67 -30.02
C GLU A 119 -10.75 -14.09 -29.68
N ASP A 120 -11.03 -15.32 -29.26
CA ASP A 120 -12.41 -15.87 -29.28
C ASP A 120 -13.14 -16.04 -27.94
N ILE A 121 -12.59 -15.58 -26.80
CA ILE A 121 -13.36 -15.48 -25.55
C ILE A 121 -13.67 -14.02 -25.23
N LYS A 122 -14.80 -13.56 -25.76
CA LYS A 122 -15.42 -12.27 -25.46
C LYS A 122 -15.43 -11.96 -23.96
N ALA A 123 -14.76 -10.85 -23.61
CA ALA A 123 -15.19 -9.87 -22.61
C ALA A 123 -15.64 -10.39 -21.22
N VAL A 124 -14.86 -11.24 -20.57
CA VAL A 124 -14.98 -11.46 -19.12
C VAL A 124 -13.76 -10.82 -18.46
N HIS A 125 -13.95 -9.58 -18.00
CA HIS A 125 -13.06 -8.75 -17.19
C HIS A 125 -11.54 -9.00 -17.32
N GLN A 126 -10.80 -7.99 -17.81
CA GLN A 126 -9.37 -7.86 -17.49
C GLN A 126 -9.17 -8.26 -16.02
N ASP A 127 -8.40 -9.32 -15.73
CA ASP A 127 -8.28 -9.93 -14.40
C ASP A 127 -7.81 -8.89 -13.37
N LYS A 128 -8.80 -8.21 -12.80
CA LYS A 128 -8.65 -7.07 -11.92
C LYS A 128 -8.90 -7.60 -10.53
N ARG A 129 -7.81 -8.01 -9.88
CA ARG A 129 -7.84 -8.57 -8.53
C ARG A 129 -7.72 -7.43 -7.52
N LEU A 130 -8.57 -7.43 -6.50
CA LEU A 130 -8.44 -6.50 -5.38
C LEU A 130 -7.09 -6.73 -4.68
N PHE A 131 -6.31 -5.67 -4.50
CA PHE A 131 -5.10 -5.67 -3.67
C PHE A 131 -5.50 -5.18 -2.29
N THR A 132 -5.74 -6.10 -1.37
CA THR A 132 -6.30 -5.78 -0.06
C THR A 132 -5.31 -4.96 0.78
N PRO A 133 -5.77 -4.13 1.74
CA PRO A 133 -4.87 -3.40 2.64
C PRO A 133 -3.88 -4.33 3.38
N SER A 134 -4.33 -5.53 3.76
CA SER A 134 -3.50 -6.54 4.43
C SER A 134 -2.34 -7.03 3.55
N GLU A 135 -2.61 -7.31 2.28
CA GLU A 135 -1.57 -7.73 1.33
C GLU A 135 -0.62 -6.57 1.02
N VAL A 136 -1.15 -5.35 0.84
CA VAL A 136 -0.33 -4.15 0.64
C VAL A 136 0.60 -3.93 1.83
N TYR A 137 0.08 -3.98 3.06
CA TYR A 137 0.88 -3.87 4.28
C TYR A 137 2.04 -4.87 4.29
N THR A 138 1.74 -6.14 4.01
CA THR A 138 2.75 -7.21 3.96
C THR A 138 3.77 -6.99 2.85
N THR A 139 3.35 -6.51 1.68
CA THR A 139 4.26 -6.19 0.56
C THR A 139 5.17 -5.00 0.89
N LEU A 140 4.65 -3.96 1.55
CA LEU A 140 5.45 -2.80 1.96
C LEU A 140 6.49 -3.16 3.03
N MET A 141 6.16 -4.08 3.95
CA MET A 141 7.11 -4.60 4.95
C MET A 141 8.30 -5.36 4.35
N LYS A 142 8.21 -5.83 3.11
CA LYS A 142 9.31 -6.54 2.43
C LYS A 142 10.39 -5.60 1.89
N ILE A 143 10.14 -4.29 1.85
CA ILE A 143 11.10 -3.32 1.32
C ILE A 143 12.27 -3.22 2.30
N SER A 144 13.50 -3.38 1.81
CA SER A 144 14.70 -3.21 2.63
C SER A 144 14.99 -1.72 2.90
N ASP A 145 15.72 -1.43 3.98
CA ASP A 145 16.11 -0.06 4.29
C ASP A 145 16.96 0.58 3.17
N SER A 146 17.81 -0.21 2.50
CA SER A 146 18.57 0.26 1.32
C SER A 146 17.65 0.75 0.20
N ASP A 147 16.57 0.02 -0.07
CA ASP A 147 15.61 0.36 -1.12
C ASP A 147 14.74 1.55 -0.72
N LEU A 148 14.43 1.71 0.59
CA LEU A 148 13.76 2.91 1.11
C LEU A 148 14.58 4.17 0.85
N HIS A 149 15.89 4.12 1.12
CA HIS A 149 16.80 5.24 0.88
C HIS A 149 16.90 5.58 -0.62
N LEU A 150 16.99 4.57 -1.49
CA LEU A 150 16.98 4.77 -2.93
C LEU A 150 15.67 5.39 -3.41
N LEU A 151 14.53 4.90 -2.90
CA LEU A 151 13.20 5.42 -3.20
C LEU A 151 12.97 6.85 -2.70
N GLY A 152 13.77 7.34 -1.76
CA GLY A 152 13.59 8.66 -1.16
C GLY A 152 12.55 8.67 -0.05
N LEU A 153 12.54 7.63 0.78
CA LEU A 153 11.81 7.56 2.05
C LEU A 153 12.82 7.45 3.21
N SER A 154 12.34 7.72 4.43
CA SER A 154 13.12 7.54 5.66
C SER A 154 12.64 6.27 6.37
N ASP A 155 13.58 5.41 6.70
CA ASP A 155 13.40 4.21 7.54
C ASP A 155 13.08 4.54 9.01
N GLU A 156 13.58 5.67 9.52
CA GLU A 156 13.30 6.12 10.89
C GLU A 156 11.93 6.81 11.05
N TYR A 157 11.55 7.68 10.12
CA TYR A 157 10.39 8.58 10.30
C TYR A 157 9.22 8.31 9.36
N ALA A 158 9.43 7.57 8.27
CA ALA A 158 8.47 7.49 7.18
C ALA A 158 8.44 6.12 6.48
N ARG A 159 8.43 5.04 7.28
CA ARG A 159 8.31 3.68 6.73
C ARG A 159 6.96 3.51 6.00
N PRO A 160 6.95 2.92 4.80
CA PRO A 160 5.78 2.93 3.93
C PRO A 160 4.61 2.11 4.48
N GLU A 161 4.87 1.03 5.22
CA GLU A 161 3.83 0.23 5.86
C GLU A 161 3.02 1.02 6.90
N TRP A 162 3.56 2.10 7.47
CA TRP A 162 2.83 2.98 8.39
C TRP A 162 1.74 3.80 7.70
N MET A 163 1.75 3.86 6.36
CA MET A 163 0.66 4.45 5.59
C MET A 163 -0.60 3.57 5.58
N ILE A 164 -0.48 2.32 6.04
CA ILE A 164 -1.60 1.41 6.27
C ILE A 164 -1.85 1.36 7.78
N LEU A 165 -3.06 1.71 8.19
CA LEU A 165 -3.43 1.79 9.60
C LEU A 165 -3.80 0.41 10.12
N THR A 166 -3.06 -0.08 11.09
CA THR A 166 -3.39 -1.24 11.92
C THR A 166 -3.88 -0.81 13.30
N VAL A 167 -3.40 0.34 13.77
CA VAL A 167 -3.79 0.99 15.02
C VAL A 167 -4.18 2.43 14.72
N LEU A 168 -5.36 2.83 15.18
CA LEU A 168 -5.87 4.20 15.02
C LEU A 168 -5.63 4.99 16.32
N PRO A 169 -4.88 6.11 16.30
CA PRO A 169 -4.71 6.94 17.49
C PRO A 169 -6.02 7.64 17.86
N VAL A 170 -6.36 7.62 19.14
CA VAL A 170 -7.54 8.29 19.69
C VAL A 170 -7.11 9.60 20.35
N PRO A 171 -7.57 10.75 19.85
CA PRO A 171 -7.20 12.03 20.43
C PRO A 171 -7.79 12.19 21.85
N PRO A 172 -7.10 12.93 22.74
CA PRO A 172 -7.56 13.15 24.10
C PRO A 172 -8.80 14.08 24.14
N PRO A 173 -9.57 14.10 25.25
CA PRO A 173 -10.77 14.94 25.38
C PRO A 173 -10.61 16.43 25.02
N PRO A 174 -9.47 17.11 25.27
CA PRO A 174 -9.30 18.50 24.82
C PRO A 174 -9.39 18.73 23.31
N VAL A 175 -9.18 17.68 22.49
CA VAL A 175 -9.31 17.73 21.02
C VAL A 175 -10.72 17.34 20.57
N ARG A 176 -11.49 16.65 21.42
CA ARG A 176 -12.86 16.18 21.17
C ARG A 176 -13.78 16.56 22.34
N PRO A 177 -14.00 17.86 22.59
CA PRO A 177 -14.63 18.36 23.81
C PRO A 177 -16.13 18.02 23.86
N SER A 178 -16.63 17.65 25.03
CA SER A 178 -18.07 17.49 25.24
C SER A 178 -18.72 18.78 25.73
N ILE A 179 -19.97 18.99 25.32
CA ILE A 179 -20.80 20.11 25.75
C ILE A 179 -21.81 19.59 26.76
N ALA A 180 -21.84 20.21 27.94
CA ALA A 180 -22.86 19.96 28.95
C ALA A 180 -23.89 21.09 28.95
N VAL A 181 -25.17 20.74 28.89
CA VAL A 181 -26.32 21.67 28.98
C VAL A 181 -27.08 21.38 30.27
N ASP A 182 -27.77 22.39 30.81
CA ASP A 182 -28.57 22.31 32.04
C ASP A 182 -27.79 21.77 33.25
N GLY A 183 -26.66 22.41 33.59
CA GLY A 183 -25.90 22.06 34.80
C GLY A 183 -25.27 20.67 34.80
N GLY A 184 -25.19 20.01 33.63
CA GLY A 184 -24.62 18.67 33.48
C GLY A 184 -25.63 17.55 33.27
N THR A 185 -26.93 17.86 33.24
CA THR A 185 -28.00 16.88 33.07
C THR A 185 -28.03 16.31 31.64
N MET A 186 -27.72 17.13 30.64
CA MET A 186 -27.59 16.70 29.25
C MET A 186 -26.15 16.85 28.79
N ARG A 187 -25.57 15.77 28.25
CA ARG A 187 -24.23 15.77 27.66
C ARG A 187 -24.33 15.45 26.18
N SER A 188 -23.77 16.32 25.36
CA SER A 188 -23.54 16.10 23.94
C SER A 188 -22.04 15.91 23.74
N GLU A 189 -21.64 14.76 23.21
CA GLU A 189 -20.24 14.51 22.88
C GLU A 189 -19.89 15.18 21.55
N ASP A 190 -18.59 15.33 21.30
CA ASP A 190 -18.06 15.81 20.02
C ASP A 190 -18.32 14.82 18.87
N ASP A 191 -18.48 15.33 17.64
CA ASP A 191 -18.69 14.51 16.44
C ASP A 191 -17.56 13.49 16.21
N LEU A 192 -16.31 13.83 16.55
CA LEU A 192 -15.19 12.89 16.49
C LEU A 192 -15.42 11.71 17.44
N THR A 193 -16.01 11.95 18.62
CA THR A 193 -16.32 10.90 19.59
C THR A 193 -17.40 9.96 19.06
N TYR A 194 -18.46 10.50 18.46
CA TYR A 194 -19.47 9.66 17.80
C TYR A 194 -18.88 8.83 16.67
N LYS A 195 -18.04 9.44 15.83
CA LYS A 195 -17.41 8.74 14.71
C LYS A 195 -16.45 7.64 15.16
N LEU A 196 -15.67 7.88 16.21
CA LEU A 196 -14.84 6.86 16.85
C LEU A 196 -15.67 5.68 17.37
N GLY A 197 -16.86 5.94 17.92
CA GLY A 197 -17.82 4.90 18.31
C GLY A 197 -18.24 4.01 17.13
N GLU A 198 -18.50 4.60 15.96
CA GLU A 198 -18.81 3.86 14.74
C GLU A 198 -17.62 3.05 14.21
N VAL A 199 -16.39 3.59 14.30
CA VAL A 199 -15.17 2.84 13.96
C VAL A 199 -15.01 1.61 14.86
N ILE A 200 -15.23 1.75 16.17
CA ILE A 200 -15.16 0.65 17.12
C ILE A 200 -16.19 -0.43 16.78
N LYS A 201 -17.45 -0.05 16.57
CA LYS A 201 -18.53 -0.99 16.20
C LYS A 201 -18.20 -1.74 14.90
N ALA A 202 -17.75 -1.03 13.87
CA ALA A 202 -17.37 -1.64 12.59
C ALA A 202 -16.21 -2.63 12.78
N SER A 203 -15.18 -2.27 13.56
CA SER A 203 -14.05 -3.14 13.87
C SER A 203 -14.49 -4.40 14.62
N THR A 204 -15.36 -4.27 15.63
CA THR A 204 -15.92 -5.41 16.37
C THR A 204 -16.72 -6.34 15.44
N ASN A 205 -17.51 -5.79 14.51
CA ASN A 205 -18.28 -6.59 13.56
C ASN A 205 -17.38 -7.40 12.62
N VAL A 206 -16.27 -6.82 12.13
CA VAL A 206 -15.27 -7.56 11.36
C VAL A 206 -14.73 -8.73 12.18
N ARG A 207 -14.22 -8.48 13.41
CA ARG A 207 -13.69 -9.55 14.28
C ARG A 207 -14.71 -10.65 14.55
N LYS A 208 -15.95 -10.27 14.83
CA LYS A 208 -17.04 -11.21 15.08
C LYS A 208 -17.34 -12.06 13.85
N SER A 209 -17.48 -11.44 12.68
CA SER A 209 -17.77 -12.15 11.44
C SER A 209 -16.70 -13.20 11.08
N GLU A 210 -15.43 -12.89 11.37
CA GLU A 210 -14.31 -13.83 11.18
C GLU A 210 -14.33 -14.98 12.17
N GLN A 211 -14.58 -14.69 13.46
CA GLN A 211 -14.65 -15.72 14.51
C GLN A 211 -15.82 -16.69 14.30
N GLU A 212 -16.93 -16.20 13.74
CA GLU A 212 -18.10 -17.00 13.40
C GLU A 212 -17.92 -17.80 12.10
N GLY A 213 -16.81 -17.64 11.39
CA GLY A 213 -16.54 -18.33 10.13
C GLY A 213 -17.46 -17.86 8.99
N SER A 214 -17.85 -16.58 9.00
CA SER A 214 -18.71 -16.01 7.97
C SER A 214 -18.07 -16.15 6.58
N PRO A 215 -18.88 -16.29 5.51
CA PRO A 215 -18.39 -16.30 4.14
C PRO A 215 -17.49 -15.09 3.81
N ALA A 216 -16.44 -15.31 3.02
CA ALA A 216 -15.41 -14.29 2.74
C ALA A 216 -15.96 -12.98 2.13
N HIS A 217 -17.03 -13.06 1.32
CA HIS A 217 -17.66 -11.87 0.75
C HIS A 217 -18.32 -10.99 1.82
N ILE A 218 -18.90 -11.59 2.87
CA ILE A 218 -19.51 -10.87 3.99
C ILE A 218 -18.43 -10.18 4.83
N VAL A 219 -17.34 -10.88 5.14
CA VAL A 219 -16.20 -10.28 5.85
C VAL A 219 -15.66 -9.08 5.06
N THR A 220 -15.55 -9.22 3.74
CA THR A 220 -15.10 -8.15 2.84
C THR A 220 -16.05 -6.93 2.86
N GLU A 221 -17.36 -7.13 3.01
CA GLU A 221 -18.32 -6.03 3.16
C GLU A 221 -18.12 -5.28 4.48
N TYR A 222 -17.94 -6.00 5.60
CA TYR A 222 -17.64 -5.38 6.89
C TYR A 222 -16.29 -4.65 6.89
N GLU A 223 -15.27 -5.21 6.23
CA GLU A 223 -13.98 -4.54 6.03
C GLU A 223 -14.12 -3.23 5.25
N GLN A 224 -14.96 -3.22 4.21
CA GLN A 224 -15.23 -2.00 3.43
C GLN A 224 -15.96 -0.94 4.27
N LEU A 225 -16.88 -1.36 5.13
CA LEU A 225 -17.55 -0.46 6.06
C LEU A 225 -16.55 0.13 7.07
N LEU A 226 -15.67 -0.70 7.64
CA LEU A 226 -14.59 -0.24 8.52
C LEU A 226 -13.68 0.80 7.82
N GLN A 227 -13.25 0.49 6.59
CA GLN A 227 -12.46 1.42 5.76
C GLN A 227 -13.18 2.76 5.54
N PHE A 228 -14.49 2.73 5.30
CA PHE A 228 -15.29 3.94 5.13
C PHE A 228 -15.34 4.78 6.41
N HIS A 229 -15.61 4.16 7.57
CA HIS A 229 -15.66 4.88 8.84
C HIS A 229 -14.32 5.49 9.23
N VAL A 230 -13.21 4.78 9.01
CA VAL A 230 -11.87 5.33 9.27
C VAL A 230 -11.53 6.46 8.31
N ALA A 231 -11.88 6.33 7.03
CA ALA A 231 -11.59 7.38 6.05
C ALA A 231 -12.34 8.68 6.36
N THR A 232 -13.66 8.59 6.55
CA THR A 232 -14.51 9.74 6.86
C THR A 232 -14.28 10.33 8.25
N TYR A 233 -13.62 9.59 9.15
CA TYR A 233 -13.10 10.15 10.42
C TYR A 233 -11.91 11.09 10.20
N MET A 234 -11.05 10.79 9.23
CA MET A 234 -9.84 11.58 8.97
C MET A 234 -10.07 12.70 7.96
N ASP A 235 -10.89 12.45 6.95
CA ASP A 235 -11.13 13.33 5.81
C ASP A 235 -12.55 13.07 5.30
N ASN A 236 -13.48 13.99 5.59
CA ASN A 236 -14.90 13.89 5.27
C ASN A 236 -15.23 14.59 3.96
#